data_AF-A0A1M4YW90-F1
#
_entry.id   AF-A0A1M4YW90-F1
#
_cell.length_a   1.000
_cell.length_b   1.000
_cell.length_c   1.000
_cell.angle_alpha   90.00
_cell.angle_beta   90.00
_cell.angle_gamma   90.00
#
_symmetry.space_group_name_H-M   'P 1'
#
loop_
_entity.id
_entity.type
_entity.pdbx_description
1 polymer ?
#
loop_
_entity_poly.entity_id
_entity_poly.type
_entity_poly.pdbx_seq_one_letter_code
_entity_poly.pdbx_strand_id
1 'polypeptide(L)'
;MKKKIIHLILLSCKKATELIEKKSLFGLSWIEKTQLRLHTNVCDGCTIYQQQSILLDEAVKGQFKNDALKQRILSSLDNETGLYPGTDN
;
A
#
# COMPACT_ATOMS: atom_id res chain seq x y z
N MET A 1 22.34 -23.09 -10.10
CA MET A 1 20.87 -22.87 -10.01
C MET A 1 20.43 -21.61 -9.25
N LYS A 2 21.31 -20.88 -8.54
CA LYS A 2 20.93 -19.65 -7.78
C LYS A 2 20.65 -18.41 -8.66
N LYS A 3 21.28 -18.29 -9.84
CA LYS A 3 21.15 -17.12 -10.73
C LYS A 3 19.79 -16.99 -11.43
N LYS A 4 19.01 -18.08 -11.57
CA LYS A 4 17.72 -18.06 -12.28
C LYS A 4 16.56 -17.45 -11.47
N ILE A 5 16.68 -17.41 -10.14
CA ILE A 5 15.64 -16.85 -9.26
C ILE A 5 15.68 -15.31 -9.28
N ILE A 6 16.86 -14.71 -9.46
CA ILE A 6 17.06 -13.26 -9.50
C ILE A 6 16.24 -12.60 -10.62
N HIS A 7 16.13 -13.24 -11.78
CA HIS A 7 15.32 -12.73 -12.89
C HIS A 7 13.81 -12.85 -12.68
N LEU A 8 13.37 -13.75 -11.78
CA LEU A 8 11.98 -13.85 -11.36
C LEU A 8 11.64 -12.83 -10.24
N ILE A 9 12.65 -12.47 -9.43
CA ILE A 9 12.63 -11.39 -8.43
C ILE A 9 12.90 -10.01 -9.07
N LEU A 10 13.15 -9.93 -10.38
CA LEU A 10 13.52 -8.70 -11.11
C LEU A 10 12.43 -7.62 -11.14
N LEU A 11 11.36 -7.82 -10.37
CA LEU A 11 10.46 -6.76 -9.96
C LEU A 11 11.23 -5.80 -9.06
N SER A 12 11.43 -4.57 -9.51
CA SER A 12 11.91 -3.51 -8.61
C SER A 12 10.86 -3.23 -7.54
N CYS A 13 11.28 -2.69 -6.38
CA CYS A 13 10.33 -2.25 -5.35
C CYS A 13 9.29 -1.28 -5.93
N LYS A 14 9.69 -0.43 -6.89
CA LYS A 14 8.79 0.47 -7.63
C LYS A 14 7.68 -0.30 -8.37
N LYS A 15 8.03 -1.38 -9.07
CA LYS A 15 7.04 -2.19 -9.77
C LYS A 15 6.20 -3.02 -8.80
N ALA A 16 6.78 -3.44 -7.67
CA ALA A 16 6.04 -4.10 -6.60
C ALA A 16 4.96 -3.20 -6.00
N THR A 17 5.29 -1.95 -5.65
CA THR A 17 4.32 -0.98 -5.14
C THR A 17 3.25 -0.65 -6.18
N GLU A 18 3.61 -0.53 -7.47
CA GLU A 18 2.64 -0.37 -8.56
C GLU A 18 1.64 -1.55 -8.61
N LEU A 19 2.11 -2.79 -8.48
CA LEU A 19 1.23 -3.96 -8.44
C LEU A 19 0.38 -4.04 -7.16
N ILE A 20 0.87 -3.54 -6.02
CA ILE A 20 0.11 -3.44 -4.77
C ILE A 20 -1.09 -2.51 -4.97
N GLU A 21 -0.87 -1.31 -5.49
CA GLU A 21 -1.95 -0.34 -5.76
C GLU A 21 -2.90 -0.85 -6.85
N LYS A 22 -2.36 -1.41 -7.94
CA LYS A 22 -3.17 -2.02 -9.00
C LYS A 22 -4.09 -3.12 -8.48
N LYS A 23 -3.61 -3.94 -7.53
CA LYS A 23 -4.41 -5.00 -6.91
C LYS A 23 -5.67 -4.45 -6.24
N SER A 24 -5.59 -3.28 -5.60
CA SER A 24 -6.72 -2.67 -4.90
C SER A 24 -7.75 -2.04 -5.85
N LEU A 25 -7.29 -1.43 -6.93
CA LEU A 25 -8.14 -0.66 -7.85
C LEU A 25 -8.71 -1.50 -9.00
N PHE A 26 -7.89 -2.36 -9.59
CA PHE A 26 -8.19 -3.05 -10.87
C PHE A 26 -8.03 -4.56 -10.81
N GLY A 27 -7.43 -5.08 -9.73
CA GLY A 27 -7.06 -6.48 -9.61
C GLY A 27 -5.78 -6.82 -10.39
N LEU A 28 -5.28 -8.03 -10.17
CA LEU A 28 -4.04 -8.53 -10.78
C LEU A 28 -4.31 -9.79 -11.60
N SER A 29 -3.58 -9.94 -12.70
CA SER A 29 -3.46 -11.22 -13.40
C SER A 29 -2.74 -12.26 -12.54
N TRP A 30 -2.90 -13.54 -12.88
CA TRP A 30 -2.26 -14.65 -12.15
C TRP A 30 -0.73 -14.54 -12.09
N ILE A 31 -0.11 -14.03 -13.16
CA ILE A 31 1.32 -13.81 -13.25
C ILE A 31 1.75 -12.69 -12.29
N GLU A 32 1.06 -11.56 -12.34
CA GLU A 32 1.33 -10.42 -11.44
C GLU A 32 1.14 -10.79 -9.97
N LYS A 33 0.10 -11.56 -9.63
CA LYS A 33 -0.10 -12.07 -8.27
C LYS A 33 1.09 -12.89 -7.79
N THR A 34 1.60 -13.77 -8.66
CA THR A 34 2.73 -14.65 -8.33
C THR A 34 4.02 -13.84 -8.17
N GLN A 35 4.29 -12.92 -9.09
CA GLN A 35 5.44 -12.02 -9.02
C GLN A 35 5.44 -11.16 -7.76
N LEU A 36 4.30 -10.53 -7.47
CA LEU A 36 4.15 -9.70 -6.27
C LEU A 36 4.36 -10.52 -4.99
N ARG A 37 3.75 -11.71 -4.91
CA ARG A 37 3.91 -12.60 -3.75
C ARG A 37 5.35 -13.01 -3.53
N LEU A 38 6.09 -13.32 -4.59
CA LEU A 38 7.50 -13.66 -4.49
C LEU A 38 8.34 -12.48 -3.99
N HIS A 39 8.05 -11.27 -4.46
CA HIS A 39 8.78 -10.07 -4.05
C HIS A 39 8.51 -9.67 -2.60
N THR A 40 7.25 -9.67 -2.15
CA THR A 40 6.92 -9.31 -0.76
C THR A 40 7.49 -10.32 0.25
N ASN A 41 7.55 -11.61 -0.10
CA ASN A 41 8.19 -12.63 0.74
C ASN A 41 9.69 -12.41 1.00
N VAL A 42 10.39 -11.59 0.22
CA VAL A 42 11.83 -11.34 0.35
C VAL A 42 12.18 -9.88 0.66
N CYS A 43 11.20 -8.98 0.61
CA CYS A 43 11.39 -7.55 0.83
C CYS A 43 10.44 -7.05 1.92
N ASP A 44 10.98 -6.85 3.12
CA ASP A 44 10.21 -6.36 4.27
C ASP A 44 9.57 -5.00 4.00
N GLY A 45 10.27 -4.09 3.31
CA GLY A 45 9.72 -2.78 2.95
C GLY A 45 8.46 -2.88 2.10
N CYS A 46 8.44 -3.76 1.10
CA CYS A 46 7.24 -3.98 0.29
C CYS A 46 6.13 -4.71 1.05
N THR A 47 6.48 -5.58 2.02
CA THR A 47 5.50 -6.21 2.92
C THR A 47 4.83 -5.20 3.84
N ILE A 48 5.60 -4.31 4.45
CA ILE A 48 5.09 -3.22 5.28
C ILE A 48 4.23 -2.27 4.44
N TYR A 49 4.73 -1.86 3.28
CA TYR A 49 3.96 -1.01 2.36
C TYR A 49 2.64 -1.65 1.96
N GLN A 50 2.62 -2.96 1.68
CA GLN A 50 1.39 -3.68 1.35
C GLN A 50 0.36 -3.60 2.49
N GLN A 51 0.78 -3.74 3.74
CA GLN A 51 -0.11 -3.61 4.90
C GLN A 51 -0.62 -2.17 5.05
N GLN A 52 0.26 -1.18 4.86
CA GLN A 52 -0.11 0.24 4.92
C GLN A 52 -1.12 0.62 3.83
N SER A 53 -0.90 0.16 2.60
CA SER A 53 -1.79 0.40 1.46
C SER A 53 -3.20 -0.19 1.72
N ILE A 54 -3.28 -1.41 2.25
CA ILE A 54 -4.55 -2.03 2.64
C ILE A 54 -5.27 -1.21 3.72
N LEU A 55 -4.54 -0.77 4.75
CA LEU A 55 -5.11 0.06 5.82
C LEU A 55 -5.61 1.40 5.29
N LEU A 56 -4.86 2.03 4.38
CA LEU A 56 -5.25 3.28 3.73
C LEU A 56 -6.51 3.09 2.88
N ASP A 57 -6.60 2.00 2.12
CA ASP A 57 -7.79 1.69 1.33
C ASP A 57 -9.02 1.44 2.21
N GLU A 58 -8.86 0.69 3.30
CA GLU A 58 -9.93 0.48 4.28
C GLU A 58 -10.36 1.82 4.91
N ALA A 59 -9.39 2.71 5.18
CA ALA A 59 -9.65 4.03 5.71
C ALA A 59 -10.48 4.89 4.76
N VAL A 60 -10.04 5.00 3.51
CA VAL A 60 -10.71 5.78 2.46
C VAL A 60 -12.10 5.22 2.16
N LYS A 61 -12.27 3.89 2.21
CA LYS A 61 -13.58 3.23 2.00
C LYS A 61 -14.49 3.29 3.23
N GLY A 62 -14.02 3.82 4.37
CA GLY A 62 -14.76 3.85 5.63
C GLY A 62 -15.00 2.46 6.23
N GLN A 63 -14.20 1.46 5.84
CA GLN A 63 -14.35 0.05 6.22
C GLN A 63 -13.43 -0.38 7.38
N PHE A 64 -13.06 0.55 8.26
CA PHE A 64 -12.22 0.25 9.41
C PHE A 64 -12.84 -0.86 10.28
N LYS A 65 -12.18 -2.02 10.34
CA LYS A 65 -12.57 -3.14 11.21
C LYS A 65 -12.13 -2.95 12.67
N ASN A 66 -11.28 -1.97 12.93
CA ASN A 66 -10.70 -1.72 14.24
C ASN A 66 -11.03 -0.29 14.69
N ASP A 67 -12.04 -0.17 15.56
CA ASP A 67 -12.52 1.11 16.08
C ASP A 67 -11.43 1.90 16.80
N ALA A 68 -10.49 1.23 17.49
CA ALA A 68 -9.39 1.91 18.17
C ALA A 68 -8.40 2.57 17.19
N LEU A 69 -8.13 1.93 16.04
CA LEU A 69 -7.28 2.52 14.99
C LEU A 69 -8.03 3.65 14.28
N LYS A 70 -9.32 3.46 14.00
CA LYS A 70 -10.20 4.51 13.44
C LYS A 70 -10.15 5.77 14.29
N GLN A 71 -10.31 5.63 15.61
CA GLN A 71 -10.25 6.78 16.53
C GLN A 71 -8.91 7.50 16.51
N ARG A 72 -7.78 6.77 16.46
CA ARG A 72 -6.43 7.37 16.40
C ARG A 72 -6.15 8.11 15.09
N ILE A 73 -6.62 7.57 13.96
CA ILE A 73 -6.45 8.20 12.65
C ILE A 73 -7.34 9.44 12.56
N LEU A 74 -8.63 9.34 12.92
CA LEU A 74 -9.55 10.48 12.93
C LEU A 74 -9.05 11.60 13.83
N SER A 75 -8.61 11.28 15.05
CA SER A 75 -8.05 12.27 15.97
C SER A 75 -6.77 12.94 15.45
N SER A 76 -6.06 12.31 14.50
CA SER A 76 -4.87 12.91 13.89
C SER A 76 -5.23 13.87 12.75
N LEU A 77 -6.32 13.59 12.03
CA LEU A 77 -6.83 14.44 10.93
C LEU A 77 -7.60 15.66 11.44
N ASP A 78 -8.32 15.53 12.56
CA ASP A 78 -9.03 16.64 13.20
C ASP A 78 -8.05 17.73 13.72
N ASN A 79 -6.77 17.40 13.88
CA ASN A 79 -5.73 18.36 14.28
C ASN A 79 -5.10 19.12 13.11
N GLU A 80 -5.45 18.81 11.86
CA GLU A 80 -4.90 19.47 10.65
C GLU A 80 -5.91 20.39 9.94
N THR A 81 -7.14 20.54 10.42
CA THR A 81 -8.09 21.54 9.87
C THR A 81 -7.77 22.99 10.28
N GLY A 82 -6.54 23.26 10.72
CA GLY A 82 -6.08 24.56 11.21
C GLY A 82 -5.08 25.31 10.33
N LEU A 83 -4.66 24.81 9.15
CA LEU A 83 -3.74 25.58 8.30
C LEU A 83 -3.73 25.20 6.81
N TYR A 84 -4.72 25.68 6.06
CA TYR A 84 -4.49 26.09 4.68
C TYR A 84 -4.97 27.55 4.56
N PRO A 85 -4.07 28.55 4.54
CA PRO A 85 -4.49 29.89 4.16
C PRO A 85 -4.94 29.82 2.70
N GLY A 86 -6.21 30.17 2.48
CA GLY A 86 -6.69 30.49 1.16
C GLY A 86 -5.78 31.55 0.56
N THR A 87 -5.32 31.34 -0.66
CA THR A 87 -4.77 32.41 -1.46
C THR A 87 -5.94 33.22 -1.98
N ASP A 88 -6.30 34.23 -1.22
CA ASP A 88 -7.24 35.27 -1.65
C ASP A 88 -6.44 36.31 -2.45
N ASN A 89 -6.90 36.53 -3.68
CA ASN A 89 -6.56 37.60 -4.63
C ASN A 89 -5.34 37.40 -5.55
#